data_AF-A0A3A9BTC2-F1
#
_entry.id   AF-A0A3A9BTC2-F1
#
_cell.length_a   1.000
_cell.length_b   1.000
_cell.length_c   1.000
_cell.angle_alpha   90.00
_cell.angle_beta   90.00
_cell.angle_gamma   90.00
#
_symmetry.space_group_name_H-M   'P 1'
#
loop_
_entity.id
_entity.type
_entity.pdbx_description
1 polymer ?
#
loop_
_entity_poly.entity_id
_entity_poly.type
_entity_poly.pdbx_seq_one_letter_code
_entity_poly.pdbx_strand_id
1 'polypeptide(L)'
;MNVNEIKKNRTKKILQFSIPAMIAMVLTAFITVADGFFMGWFVGEAGIAAVNLGLPIVYLYLGVGLMVSIGGVAIAGMALGAGDKEKANQVFRQTIVTVAAVSFLISGVMVFCFRPMLGMLRAEGQVMECFVNYYQIMVLELPIMVINSAFGMFIRGEGKPEFCMNVTIFNVLLNVVLDYGFAGAWGMGAAGIALASLVSALVSFGCSLYFFVRSAQTYHLGKFRFSRQICVRGILNGSSEFIGEMSTGIAMFAYNFVIMRRFGADGVTAFTIVGYVSYVFSMVIVGFGQGASPLISFCYGAEEKRLAAGIRRRTNQFVFGAGAAVFLVMAGISGWYGGMFVRSEPVKAMVQTGMIIFMVSFFVSR
;
A
#
# COMPACT_ATOMS: atom_id res chain seq x y z
N MET A 1 19.81 7.75 -13.31
CA MET A 1 20.29 8.41 -12.07
C MET A 1 21.80 8.60 -12.14
N ASN A 2 22.36 9.70 -11.59
CA ASN A 2 23.80 10.00 -11.61
C ASN A 2 24.28 10.42 -10.21
N VAL A 3 25.34 9.77 -9.71
CA VAL A 3 25.91 10.01 -8.37
C VAL A 3 26.32 11.47 -8.18
N ASN A 4 26.95 12.09 -9.18
CA ASN A 4 27.45 13.47 -9.07
C ASN A 4 26.31 14.48 -8.96
N GLU A 5 25.19 14.25 -9.65
CA GLU A 5 23.99 15.08 -9.49
C GLU A 5 23.37 14.94 -8.10
N ILE A 6 23.37 13.72 -7.54
CA ILE A 6 22.84 13.43 -6.20
C ILE A 6 23.73 14.10 -5.13
N LYS A 7 25.06 14.11 -5.32
CA LYS A 7 26.00 14.83 -4.45
C LYS A 7 25.73 16.34 -4.48
N LYS A 8 25.62 16.93 -5.68
CA LYS A 8 25.43 18.37 -5.86
C LYS A 8 24.10 18.88 -5.28
N ASN A 9 23.01 18.14 -5.49
CA ASN A 9 21.65 18.58 -5.18
C ASN A 9 20.86 17.56 -4.33
N ARG A 10 21.46 17.08 -3.23
CA ARG A 10 20.90 15.99 -2.41
C ARG A 10 19.46 16.21 -1.97
N THR A 11 19.15 17.35 -1.34
CA THR A 11 17.80 17.63 -0.86
C THR A 11 16.79 17.68 -1.99
N LYS A 12 17.14 18.38 -3.09
CA LYS A 12 16.27 18.47 -4.27
C LYS A 12 15.98 17.09 -4.86
N LYS A 13 16.98 16.20 -4.97
CA LYS A 13 16.77 14.84 -5.48
C LYS A 13 15.92 13.98 -4.54
N ILE A 14 16.11 14.09 -3.23
CA ILE A 14 15.25 13.40 -2.25
C ILE A 14 13.80 13.85 -2.44
N LEU A 15 13.54 15.15 -2.43
CA LEU A 15 12.18 15.68 -2.59
C LEU A 15 11.57 15.36 -3.97
N GLN A 16 12.36 15.39 -5.04
CA GLN A 16 11.92 15.02 -6.39
C GLN A 16 11.43 13.56 -6.48
N PHE A 17 11.96 12.66 -5.65
CA PHE A 17 11.52 11.26 -5.62
C PHE A 17 10.45 11.01 -4.56
N SER A 18 10.62 11.58 -3.37
CA SER A 18 9.74 11.35 -2.21
C SER A 18 8.42 12.08 -2.32
N ILE A 19 8.34 13.31 -2.86
CA ILE A 19 7.08 14.04 -2.97
C ILE A 19 6.10 13.34 -3.91
N PRO A 20 6.46 12.96 -5.15
CA PRO A 20 5.52 12.26 -6.03
C PRO A 20 5.12 10.89 -5.47
N ALA A 21 6.05 10.18 -4.80
CA ALA A 21 5.75 8.92 -4.14
C ALA A 21 4.78 9.09 -2.96
N MET A 22 4.97 10.13 -2.13
CA MET A 22 4.07 10.50 -1.04
C MET A 22 2.67 10.84 -1.56
N ILE A 23 2.57 11.66 -2.62
CA ILE A 23 1.30 11.99 -3.25
C ILE A 23 0.60 10.71 -3.75
N ALA A 24 1.34 9.82 -4.43
CA ALA A 24 0.79 8.54 -4.88
C ALA A 24 0.27 7.66 -3.73
N MET A 25 1.02 7.54 -2.63
CA MET A 25 0.59 6.73 -1.48
C MET A 25 -0.63 7.34 -0.77
N VAL A 26 -0.67 8.67 -0.60
CA VAL A 26 -1.83 9.36 -0.03
C VAL A 26 -3.06 9.21 -0.91
N LEU A 27 -2.91 9.33 -2.23
CA LEU A 27 -3.96 9.06 -3.21
C LEU A 27 -4.46 7.61 -3.16
N THR A 28 -3.56 6.66 -2.94
CA THR A 28 -3.94 5.25 -2.74
C THR A 28 -4.78 5.07 -1.48
N ALA A 29 -4.47 5.77 -0.38
CA ALA A 29 -5.34 5.75 0.81
C ALA A 29 -6.74 6.33 0.53
N PHE A 30 -6.85 7.34 -0.35
CA PHE A 30 -8.16 7.87 -0.75
C PHE A 30 -9.03 6.84 -1.47
N ILE A 31 -8.46 5.91 -2.24
CA ILE A 31 -9.21 4.78 -2.81
C ILE A 31 -9.84 3.96 -1.69
N THR A 32 -9.04 3.52 -0.71
CA THR A 32 -9.56 2.72 0.41
C THR A 32 -10.67 3.43 1.19
N VAL A 33 -10.55 4.75 1.36
CA VAL A 33 -11.59 5.56 2.01
C VAL A 33 -12.84 5.67 1.14
N ALA A 34 -12.69 5.85 -0.18
CA ALA A 34 -13.80 5.92 -1.13
C ALA A 34 -14.54 4.59 -1.21
N ASP A 35 -13.84 3.46 -1.35
CA ASP A 35 -14.40 2.11 -1.33
C ASP A 35 -15.23 1.90 -0.06
N GLY A 36 -14.67 2.26 1.11
CA GLY A 36 -15.35 2.15 2.40
C GLY A 36 -16.60 3.03 2.49
N PHE A 37 -16.54 4.26 1.96
CA PHE A 37 -17.68 5.18 1.89
C PHE A 37 -18.80 4.61 1.01
N PHE A 38 -18.48 4.19 -0.22
CA PHE A 38 -19.47 3.63 -1.14
C PHE A 38 -20.04 2.30 -0.64
N MET A 39 -19.23 1.49 0.05
CA MET A 39 -19.69 0.26 0.68
C MET A 39 -20.74 0.55 1.76
N GLY A 40 -20.46 1.50 2.64
CA GLY A 40 -21.43 1.92 3.65
C GLY A 40 -22.69 2.52 3.05
N TRP A 41 -22.55 3.31 1.99
CA TRP A 41 -23.67 4.01 1.37
C TRP A 41 -24.59 3.11 0.55
N PHE A 42 -24.03 2.22 -0.29
CA PHE A 42 -24.80 1.39 -1.22
C PHE A 42 -25.13 -0.01 -0.69
N VAL A 43 -24.34 -0.55 0.25
CA VAL A 43 -24.53 -1.91 0.77
C VAL A 43 -24.95 -1.91 2.23
N GLY A 44 -24.47 -0.94 3.02
CA GLY A 44 -24.76 -0.82 4.44
C GLY A 44 -23.80 -1.61 5.32
N GLU A 45 -24.19 -1.78 6.60
CA GLU A 45 -23.33 -2.35 7.65
C GLU A 45 -22.82 -3.76 7.32
N ALA A 46 -23.64 -4.59 6.67
CA ALA A 46 -23.25 -5.94 6.27
C ALA A 46 -22.09 -5.95 5.25
N GLY A 47 -22.02 -4.95 4.35
CA GLY A 47 -20.93 -4.80 3.40
C GLY A 47 -19.62 -4.39 4.07
N ILE A 48 -19.68 -3.41 4.98
CA ILE A 48 -18.51 -2.98 5.75
C ILE A 48 -17.96 -4.13 6.60
N ALA A 49 -18.84 -4.88 7.26
CA ALA A 49 -18.45 -6.06 8.03
C ALA A 49 -17.76 -7.10 7.14
N ALA A 50 -18.31 -7.37 5.96
CA ALA A 50 -17.73 -8.31 4.99
C ALA A 50 -16.32 -7.92 4.54
N VAL A 51 -16.07 -6.67 4.19
CA VAL A 51 -14.72 -6.21 3.81
C VAL A 51 -13.74 -6.33 4.97
N ASN A 52 -14.16 -5.96 6.18
CA ASN A 52 -13.29 -6.06 7.36
C ASN A 52 -12.88 -7.50 7.67
N LEU A 53 -13.77 -8.48 7.49
CA LEU A 53 -13.45 -9.90 7.70
C LEU A 53 -12.35 -10.41 6.77
N GLY A 54 -12.19 -9.83 5.58
CA GLY A 54 -11.18 -10.26 4.62
C GLY A 54 -9.91 -9.40 4.58
N LEU A 55 -9.77 -8.39 5.45
CA LEU A 55 -8.52 -7.62 5.58
C LEU A 55 -7.27 -8.50 5.78
N PRO A 56 -7.28 -9.60 6.55
CA PRO A 56 -6.13 -10.49 6.66
C PRO A 56 -5.66 -11.04 5.30
N ILE A 57 -6.59 -11.22 4.35
CA ILE A 57 -6.29 -11.64 2.99
C ILE A 57 -5.48 -10.53 2.31
N VAL A 58 -5.96 -9.29 2.35
CA VAL A 58 -5.27 -8.13 1.75
C VAL A 58 -3.84 -7.98 2.30
N TYR A 59 -3.67 -8.08 3.62
CA TYR A 59 -2.35 -8.00 4.26
C TYR A 59 -1.42 -9.15 3.88
N LEU A 60 -1.94 -10.35 3.62
CA LEU A 60 -1.14 -11.47 3.11
C LEU A 60 -0.57 -11.15 1.72
N TYR A 61 -1.39 -10.61 0.81
CA TYR A 61 -0.91 -10.19 -0.52
C TYR A 61 0.10 -9.05 -0.41
N LEU A 62 -0.20 -8.01 0.38
CA LEU A 62 0.73 -6.90 0.59
C LEU A 62 2.06 -7.39 1.16
N GLY A 63 2.03 -8.20 2.22
CA GLY A 63 3.23 -8.73 2.85
C GLY A 63 4.11 -9.51 1.87
N VAL A 64 3.53 -10.46 1.12
CA VAL A 64 4.30 -11.31 0.20
C VAL A 64 4.75 -10.52 -1.04
N GLY A 65 3.85 -9.73 -1.61
CA GLY A 65 4.11 -8.92 -2.80
C GLY A 65 5.18 -7.86 -2.55
N LEU A 66 5.06 -7.11 -1.45
CA LEU A 66 6.02 -6.07 -1.09
C LEU A 66 7.36 -6.66 -0.66
N MET A 67 7.38 -7.82 0.03
CA MET A 67 8.63 -8.52 0.35
C MET A 67 9.46 -8.80 -0.90
N VAL A 68 8.87 -9.42 -1.92
CA VAL A 68 9.61 -9.73 -3.15
C VAL A 68 9.96 -8.44 -3.91
N SER A 69 9.04 -7.47 -3.96
CA SER A 69 9.21 -6.22 -4.69
C SER A 69 10.33 -5.34 -4.12
N ILE A 70 10.29 -5.03 -2.81
CA ILE A 70 11.26 -4.16 -2.15
C ILE A 70 12.65 -4.81 -2.17
N GLY A 71 12.73 -6.11 -1.88
CA GLY A 71 13.98 -6.86 -1.95
C GLY A 71 14.61 -6.84 -3.34
N GLY A 72 13.79 -7.06 -4.38
CA GLY A 72 14.21 -6.99 -5.78
C GLY A 72 14.68 -5.61 -6.20
N VAL A 73 13.93 -4.56 -5.85
CA VAL A 73 14.27 -3.16 -6.15
C VAL A 73 15.58 -2.75 -5.48
N ALA A 74 15.80 -3.15 -4.23
CA ALA A 74 17.06 -2.87 -3.54
C ALA A 74 18.26 -3.54 -4.23
N ILE A 75 18.14 -4.81 -4.64
CA ILE A 75 19.19 -5.53 -5.36
C ILE A 75 19.44 -4.92 -6.74
N ALA A 76 18.38 -4.59 -7.48
CA ALA A 76 18.48 -3.96 -8.79
C ALA A 76 19.12 -2.57 -8.69
N GLY A 77 18.72 -1.77 -7.70
CA GLY A 77 19.31 -0.46 -7.43
C GLY A 77 20.79 -0.53 -7.09
N MET A 78 21.21 -1.52 -6.29
CA MET A 78 22.63 -1.75 -6.02
C MET A 78 23.41 -2.17 -7.27
N ALA A 79 22.86 -3.09 -8.08
CA ALA A 79 23.50 -3.49 -9.33
C ALA A 79 23.64 -2.31 -10.31
N LEU A 80 22.60 -1.48 -10.41
CA LEU A 80 22.61 -0.28 -11.24
C LEU A 80 23.63 0.76 -10.75
N GLY A 81 23.76 0.94 -9.44
CA GLY A 81 24.78 1.79 -8.81
C GLY A 81 26.22 1.32 -9.11
N ALA A 82 26.43 0.01 -9.16
CA ALA A 82 27.70 -0.61 -9.51
C ALA A 82 28.01 -0.57 -11.03
N GLY A 83 27.12 -0.01 -11.85
CA GLY A 83 27.26 0.05 -13.32
C GLY A 83 26.82 -1.22 -14.05
N ASP A 84 26.37 -2.26 -13.33
CA ASP A 84 25.94 -3.54 -13.90
C ASP A 84 24.46 -3.49 -14.31
N LYS A 85 24.22 -2.87 -15.48
CA LYS A 85 22.87 -2.71 -16.05
C LYS A 85 22.22 -4.03 -16.41
N GLU A 86 23.00 -5.01 -16.87
CA GLU A 86 22.46 -6.31 -17.28
C GLU A 86 21.92 -7.07 -16.08
N LYS A 87 22.69 -7.11 -14.98
CA LYS A 87 22.22 -7.69 -13.72
C LYS A 87 21.04 -6.94 -13.14
N ALA A 88 21.03 -5.61 -13.17
CA ALA A 88 19.89 -4.82 -12.70
C ALA A 88 18.60 -5.18 -13.48
N ASN A 89 18.71 -5.32 -14.80
CA ASN A 89 17.59 -5.68 -15.66
C ASN A 89 17.13 -7.14 -15.44
N GLN A 90 18.06 -8.05 -15.24
CA GLN A 90 17.79 -9.45 -14.91
C GLN A 90 17.08 -9.59 -13.54
N VAL A 91 17.49 -8.81 -12.53
CA VAL A 91 16.81 -8.75 -11.22
C VAL A 91 15.41 -8.19 -11.37
N PHE A 92 15.22 -7.12 -12.15
CA PHE A 92 13.90 -6.56 -12.46
C PHE A 92 12.96 -7.61 -13.03
N ARG A 93 13.35 -8.28 -14.13
CA ARG A 93 12.53 -9.30 -14.78
C ARG A 93 12.17 -10.44 -13.84
N GLN A 94 13.16 -10.95 -13.10
CA GLN A 94 12.91 -12.02 -12.13
C GLN A 94 11.98 -11.56 -11.00
N THR A 95 12.11 -10.32 -10.52
CA THR A 95 11.25 -9.77 -9.46
C THR A 95 9.79 -9.73 -9.91
N ILE A 96 9.52 -9.14 -11.09
CA ILE A 96 8.15 -9.05 -11.63
C ILE A 96 7.53 -10.44 -11.83
N VAL A 97 8.29 -11.38 -12.41
CA VAL A 97 7.80 -12.75 -12.61
C VAL A 97 7.58 -13.47 -11.28
N THR A 98 8.46 -13.28 -10.29
CA THR A 98 8.32 -13.91 -8.97
C THR A 98 7.11 -13.34 -8.23
N VAL A 99 6.92 -12.02 -8.22
CA VAL A 99 5.74 -11.37 -7.63
C VAL A 99 4.47 -11.92 -8.27
N ALA A 100 4.40 -11.94 -9.60
CA ALA A 100 3.23 -12.46 -10.31
C ALA A 100 2.99 -13.95 -10.00
N ALA A 101 4.02 -14.80 -10.10
CA ALA A 101 3.87 -16.23 -9.84
C ALA A 101 3.38 -16.51 -8.42
N VAL A 102 3.94 -15.83 -7.42
CA VAL A 102 3.57 -16.05 -6.02
C VAL A 102 2.18 -15.46 -5.73
N SER A 103 1.84 -14.27 -6.23
CA SER A 103 0.54 -13.66 -5.99
C SER A 103 -0.60 -14.45 -6.65
N PHE A 104 -0.45 -14.89 -7.90
CA PHE A 104 -1.44 -15.75 -8.56
C PHE A 104 -1.54 -17.15 -7.92
N LEU A 105 -0.43 -17.69 -7.39
CA LEU A 105 -0.49 -18.94 -6.62
C LEU A 105 -1.30 -18.77 -5.34
N ILE A 106 -1.11 -17.65 -4.61
CA ILE A 106 -1.92 -17.31 -3.44
C ILE A 106 -3.39 -17.19 -3.85
N SER A 107 -3.70 -16.53 -4.97
CA SER A 107 -5.08 -16.46 -5.49
C SER A 107 -5.70 -17.83 -5.71
N GLY A 108 -4.96 -18.74 -6.36
CA GLY A 108 -5.42 -20.10 -6.61
C GLY A 108 -5.78 -20.86 -5.34
N VAL A 109 -5.02 -20.67 -4.25
CA VAL A 109 -5.31 -21.28 -2.95
C VAL A 109 -6.47 -20.58 -2.24
N MET A 110 -6.49 -19.24 -2.26
CA MET A 110 -7.44 -18.45 -1.47
C MET A 110 -8.90 -18.65 -1.86
N VAL A 111 -9.19 -18.89 -3.14
CA VAL A 111 -10.56 -19.16 -3.61
C VAL A 111 -11.19 -20.36 -2.86
N PHE A 112 -10.40 -21.38 -2.52
CA PHE A 112 -10.88 -22.54 -1.77
C PHE A 112 -10.98 -22.28 -0.25
N CYS A 113 -10.24 -21.28 0.26
CA CYS A 113 -10.20 -20.95 1.68
C CYS A 113 -11.35 -20.05 2.17
N PHE A 114 -12.06 -19.36 1.27
CA PHE A 114 -13.10 -18.40 1.66
C PHE A 114 -14.23 -19.03 2.48
N ARG A 115 -14.81 -20.15 2.02
CA ARG A 115 -15.92 -20.80 2.73
C ARG A 115 -15.50 -21.38 4.10
N PRO A 116 -14.39 -22.13 4.22
CA PRO A 116 -13.88 -22.56 5.52
C PRO A 116 -13.61 -21.40 6.49
N MET A 117 -13.04 -20.30 5.99
CA MET A 117 -12.75 -19.11 6.80
C MET A 117 -14.03 -18.46 7.33
N LEU A 118 -15.06 -18.30 6.48
CA LEU A 118 -16.36 -17.77 6.88
C LEU A 118 -17.07 -18.68 7.91
N GLY A 119 -16.98 -20.01 7.72
CA GLY A 119 -17.52 -20.98 8.67
C GLY A 119 -16.86 -20.91 10.05
N MET A 120 -15.53 -20.73 10.10
CA MET A 120 -14.79 -20.54 11.35
C MET A 120 -15.16 -19.21 12.05
N LEU A 121 -15.41 -18.16 11.27
CA LEU A 121 -15.82 -16.84 11.77
C LEU A 121 -17.30 -16.75 12.12
N ARG A 122 -18.09 -17.80 11.84
CA ARG A 122 -19.56 -17.85 12.00
C ARG A 122 -20.26 -16.68 11.30
N ALA A 123 -19.75 -16.27 10.14
CA ALA A 123 -20.39 -15.26 9.31
C ALA A 123 -21.56 -15.87 8.55
N GLU A 124 -22.76 -15.33 8.73
CA GLU A 124 -24.00 -15.85 8.14
C GLU A 124 -24.79 -14.76 7.41
N GLY A 125 -25.76 -15.18 6.60
CA GLY A 125 -26.69 -14.30 5.90
C GLY A 125 -26.00 -13.31 4.97
N GLN A 126 -26.46 -12.05 5.02
CA GLN A 126 -26.03 -10.99 4.11
C GLN A 126 -24.52 -10.70 4.16
N VAL A 127 -23.88 -10.85 5.33
CA VAL A 127 -22.43 -10.63 5.49
C VAL A 127 -21.64 -11.67 4.70
N MET A 128 -22.06 -12.94 4.76
CA MET A 128 -21.42 -14.03 4.03
C MET A 128 -21.55 -13.82 2.51
N GLU A 129 -22.74 -13.45 2.04
CA GLU A 129 -22.97 -13.18 0.62
C GLU A 129 -22.15 -11.97 0.12
N CYS A 130 -22.13 -10.88 0.87
CA CYS A 130 -21.32 -9.70 0.55
C CYS A 130 -19.83 -10.05 0.48
N PHE A 131 -19.33 -10.84 1.45
CA PHE A 131 -17.93 -11.26 1.46
C PHE A 131 -17.59 -12.07 0.21
N VAL A 132 -18.39 -13.08 -0.12
CA VAL A 132 -18.12 -13.95 -1.27
C VAL A 132 -18.13 -13.14 -2.56
N ASN A 133 -19.15 -12.29 -2.77
CA ASN A 133 -19.28 -11.47 -3.96
C ASN A 133 -18.13 -10.47 -4.12
N TYR A 134 -17.67 -9.88 -3.02
CA TYR A 134 -16.55 -8.94 -3.02
C TYR A 134 -15.21 -9.66 -3.24
N TYR A 135 -14.90 -10.67 -2.42
CA TYR A 135 -13.59 -11.32 -2.43
C TYR A 135 -13.35 -12.25 -3.60
N GLN A 136 -14.39 -12.78 -4.24
CA GLN A 136 -14.24 -13.51 -5.51
C GLN A 136 -13.69 -12.64 -6.63
N ILE A 137 -14.00 -11.34 -6.63
CA ILE A 137 -13.46 -10.40 -7.61
C ILE A 137 -12.10 -9.88 -7.12
N MET A 138 -11.97 -9.53 -5.84
CA MET A 138 -10.70 -9.04 -5.27
C MET A 138 -9.56 -10.04 -5.42
N VAL A 139 -9.82 -11.36 -5.41
CA VAL A 139 -8.75 -12.36 -5.60
C VAL A 139 -8.03 -12.23 -6.96
N LEU A 140 -8.67 -11.59 -7.94
CA LEU A 140 -8.09 -11.25 -9.25
C LEU A 140 -7.38 -9.89 -9.21
N GLU A 141 -7.89 -8.95 -8.41
CA GLU A 141 -7.35 -7.59 -8.27
C GLU A 141 -6.07 -7.56 -7.42
N LEU A 142 -6.04 -8.29 -6.30
CA LEU A 142 -4.92 -8.30 -5.36
C LEU A 142 -3.56 -8.70 -6.00
N PRO A 143 -3.47 -9.70 -6.90
CA PRO A 143 -2.27 -9.93 -7.71
C PRO A 143 -1.85 -8.73 -8.53
N ILE A 144 -2.79 -8.07 -9.19
CA ILE A 144 -2.53 -6.92 -10.06
C ILE A 144 -2.07 -5.73 -9.21
N MET A 145 -2.66 -5.51 -8.03
CA MET A 145 -2.26 -4.50 -7.06
C MET A 145 -0.78 -4.64 -6.67
N VAL A 146 -0.33 -5.84 -6.29
CA VAL A 146 1.06 -6.05 -5.88
C VAL A 146 2.04 -5.96 -7.06
N ILE A 147 1.63 -6.37 -8.26
CA ILE A 147 2.44 -6.21 -9.48
C ILE A 147 2.57 -4.73 -9.84
N ASN A 148 1.48 -3.95 -9.78
CA ASN A 148 1.50 -2.50 -9.97
C ASN A 148 2.42 -1.80 -8.96
N SER A 149 2.39 -2.25 -7.72
CA SER A 149 3.29 -1.75 -6.67
C SER A 149 4.76 -2.01 -7.02
N ALA A 150 5.07 -3.23 -7.48
CA ALA A 150 6.41 -3.61 -7.95
C ALA A 150 6.86 -2.72 -9.12
N PHE A 151 6.04 -2.61 -10.17
CA PHE A 151 6.32 -1.75 -11.31
C PHE A 151 6.55 -0.31 -10.89
N GLY A 152 5.68 0.23 -10.03
CA GLY A 152 5.80 1.59 -9.52
C GLY A 152 7.15 1.85 -8.83
N MET A 153 7.67 0.88 -8.08
CA MET A 153 8.99 0.98 -7.45
C MET A 153 10.13 0.98 -8.47
N PHE A 154 10.05 0.15 -9.52
CA PHE A 154 11.06 0.12 -10.59
C PHE A 154 11.03 1.36 -11.49
N ILE A 155 9.85 1.91 -11.81
CA ILE A 155 9.70 3.18 -12.53
C ILE A 155 10.32 4.33 -11.72
N ARG A 156 10.10 4.35 -10.40
CA ARG A 156 10.81 5.27 -9.51
C ARG A 156 12.32 5.05 -9.56
N GLY A 157 12.77 3.79 -9.59
CA GLY A 157 14.18 3.43 -9.76
C GLY A 157 14.83 3.87 -11.07
N GLU A 158 14.05 4.09 -12.13
CA GLU A 158 14.57 4.74 -13.36
C GLU A 158 14.76 6.26 -13.20
N GLY A 159 14.17 6.85 -12.16
CA GLY A 159 14.11 8.29 -11.95
C GLY A 159 12.93 8.96 -12.65
N LYS A 160 11.82 8.24 -12.82
CA LYS A 160 10.54 8.78 -13.35
C LYS A 160 9.41 8.74 -12.31
N PRO A 161 9.59 9.28 -11.08
CA PRO A 161 8.58 9.23 -10.02
C PRO A 161 7.28 9.97 -10.36
N GLU A 162 7.34 11.01 -11.19
CA GLU A 162 6.19 11.76 -11.68
C GLU A 162 5.24 10.90 -12.54
N PHE A 163 5.78 9.94 -13.31
CA PHE A 163 4.96 9.02 -14.10
C PHE A 163 4.09 8.15 -13.17
N CYS A 164 4.69 7.57 -12.12
CA CYS A 164 3.93 6.79 -11.13
C CYS A 164 2.84 7.62 -10.45
N MET A 165 3.14 8.87 -10.10
CA MET A 165 2.17 9.78 -9.49
C MET A 165 1.00 10.03 -10.44
N ASN A 166 1.26 10.35 -11.71
CA ASN A 166 0.21 10.62 -12.69
C ASN A 166 -0.67 9.40 -12.96
N VAL A 167 -0.07 8.20 -13.07
CA VAL A 167 -0.82 6.95 -13.18
C VAL A 167 -1.70 6.74 -11.95
N THR A 168 -1.18 7.01 -10.75
CA THR A 168 -1.96 6.86 -9.51
C THR A 168 -3.11 7.86 -9.45
N ILE A 169 -2.89 9.13 -9.81
CA ILE A 169 -3.96 10.15 -9.89
C ILE A 169 -5.07 9.66 -10.82
N PHE A 170 -4.71 9.21 -12.02
CA PHE A 170 -5.67 8.68 -12.97
C PHE A 170 -6.41 7.45 -12.42
N ASN A 171 -5.69 6.55 -11.73
CA ASN A 171 -6.27 5.38 -11.08
C ASN A 171 -7.34 5.74 -10.05
N VAL A 172 -7.03 6.68 -9.14
CA VAL A 172 -7.99 7.11 -8.10
C VAL A 172 -9.24 7.69 -8.74
N LEU A 173 -9.08 8.61 -9.70
CA LEU A 173 -10.21 9.25 -10.36
C LEU A 173 -11.07 8.23 -11.10
N LEU A 174 -10.43 7.30 -11.81
CA LEU A 174 -11.13 6.23 -12.51
C LEU A 174 -11.87 5.30 -11.54
N ASN A 175 -11.20 4.85 -10.47
CA ASN A 175 -11.79 3.99 -9.45
C ASN A 175 -13.03 4.62 -8.80
N VAL A 176 -12.95 5.87 -8.31
CA VAL A 176 -14.08 6.57 -7.68
C VAL A 176 -15.27 6.72 -8.64
N VAL A 177 -15.01 7.03 -9.91
CA VAL A 177 -16.07 7.14 -10.94
C VAL A 177 -16.71 5.77 -11.20
N LEU A 178 -15.90 4.72 -11.27
CA LEU A 178 -16.37 3.36 -11.49
C LEU A 178 -17.11 2.80 -10.26
N ASP A 179 -16.73 3.16 -9.04
CA ASP A 179 -17.46 2.76 -7.82
C ASP A 179 -18.88 3.29 -7.85
N TYR A 180 -19.03 4.59 -8.11
CA TYR A 180 -20.36 5.20 -8.24
C TYR A 180 -21.17 4.56 -9.38
N GLY A 181 -20.52 4.28 -10.53
CA GLY A 181 -21.17 3.65 -11.67
C GLY A 181 -21.62 2.20 -11.41
N PHE A 182 -20.69 1.33 -11.02
CA PHE A 182 -20.94 -0.10 -10.85
C PHE A 182 -21.73 -0.39 -9.57
N ALA A 183 -21.33 0.17 -8.43
CA ALA A 183 -22.00 -0.09 -7.16
C ALA A 183 -23.35 0.63 -7.08
N GLY A 184 -23.40 1.90 -7.51
CA GLY A 184 -24.59 2.74 -7.44
C GLY A 184 -25.50 2.59 -8.65
N ALA A 185 -25.07 3.11 -9.81
CA ALA A 185 -25.95 3.24 -10.99
C ALA A 185 -26.41 1.89 -11.58
N TRP A 186 -25.56 0.86 -11.51
CA TRP A 186 -25.91 -0.51 -11.94
C TRP A 186 -26.36 -1.42 -10.80
N GLY A 187 -26.39 -0.92 -9.56
CA GLY A 187 -26.90 -1.65 -8.40
C GLY A 187 -26.12 -2.93 -8.06
N MET A 188 -24.86 -3.05 -8.47
CA MET A 188 -24.05 -4.25 -8.22
C MET A 188 -23.54 -4.34 -6.77
N GLY A 189 -23.76 -3.30 -5.95
CA GLY A 189 -23.39 -3.26 -4.54
C GLY A 189 -21.92 -3.62 -4.32
N ALA A 190 -21.67 -4.63 -3.48
CA ALA A 190 -20.31 -5.03 -3.11
C ALA A 190 -19.47 -5.54 -4.29
N ALA A 191 -20.08 -6.33 -5.18
CA ALA A 191 -19.39 -6.80 -6.38
C ALA A 191 -18.99 -5.64 -7.29
N GLY A 192 -19.81 -4.59 -7.35
CA GLY A 192 -19.53 -3.38 -8.13
C GLY A 192 -18.27 -2.66 -7.69
N ILE A 193 -18.09 -2.48 -6.37
CA ILE A 193 -16.89 -1.84 -5.79
C ILE A 193 -15.64 -2.68 -6.11
N ALA A 194 -15.68 -3.99 -5.85
CA ALA A 194 -14.55 -4.85 -6.17
C ALA A 194 -14.20 -4.84 -7.67
N LEU A 195 -15.22 -4.77 -8.55
CA LEU A 195 -15.02 -4.70 -10.00
C LEU A 195 -14.42 -3.36 -10.43
N ALA A 196 -14.83 -2.26 -9.81
CA ALA A 196 -14.27 -0.93 -10.06
C ALA A 196 -12.78 -0.88 -9.69
N SER A 197 -12.40 -1.47 -8.56
CA SER A 197 -11.00 -1.62 -8.13
C SER A 197 -10.21 -2.52 -9.09
N LEU A 198 -10.78 -3.64 -9.55
CA LEU A 198 -10.12 -4.50 -10.54
C LEU A 198 -9.89 -3.79 -11.88
N VAL A 199 -10.90 -3.12 -12.43
CA VAL A 199 -10.81 -2.44 -13.73
C VAL A 199 -9.81 -1.29 -13.67
N SER A 200 -9.86 -0.47 -12.62
CA SER A 200 -8.89 0.62 -12.43
C SER A 200 -7.45 0.09 -12.27
N ALA A 201 -7.26 -0.97 -11.48
CA ALA A 201 -5.96 -1.62 -11.33
C ALA A 201 -5.41 -2.20 -12.65
N LEU A 202 -6.27 -2.79 -13.49
CA LEU A 202 -5.89 -3.29 -14.83
C LEU A 202 -5.48 -2.14 -15.76
N VAL A 203 -6.17 -1.01 -15.71
CA VAL A 203 -5.81 0.18 -16.50
C VAL A 203 -4.45 0.73 -16.03
N SER A 204 -4.21 0.83 -14.72
CA SER A 204 -2.92 1.20 -14.15
C SER A 204 -1.79 0.24 -14.53
N PHE A 205 -2.10 -1.05 -14.60
CA PHE A 205 -1.18 -2.08 -15.07
C PHE A 205 -0.84 -1.88 -16.55
N GLY A 206 -1.84 -1.56 -17.38
CA GLY A 206 -1.64 -1.18 -18.78
C GLY A 206 -0.72 0.03 -18.95
N CYS A 207 -0.92 1.09 -18.15
CA CYS A 207 -0.06 2.27 -18.15
C CYS A 207 1.39 1.94 -17.74
N SER A 208 1.55 1.10 -16.71
CA SER A 208 2.85 0.64 -16.26
C SER A 208 3.56 -0.20 -17.33
N LEU A 209 2.84 -1.10 -17.99
CA LEU A 209 3.37 -1.91 -19.10
C LEU A 209 3.79 -1.03 -20.27
N TYR A 210 2.97 -0.04 -20.64
CA TYR A 210 3.28 0.94 -21.67
C TYR A 210 4.60 1.66 -21.38
N PHE A 211 4.83 2.09 -20.14
CA PHE A 211 6.08 2.71 -19.73
C PHE A 211 7.29 1.80 -20.00
N PHE A 212 7.23 0.53 -19.59
CA PHE A 212 8.35 -0.40 -19.77
C PHE A 212 8.57 -0.85 -21.22
N VAL A 213 7.54 -0.77 -22.07
CA VAL A 213 7.67 -1.09 -23.50
C VAL A 213 8.22 0.10 -24.30
N ARG A 214 7.86 1.33 -23.94
CA ARG A 214 8.13 2.51 -24.78
C ARG A 214 9.08 3.55 -24.19
N SER A 215 9.09 3.71 -22.87
CA SER A 215 9.74 4.85 -22.21
C SER A 215 10.93 4.46 -21.32
N ALA A 216 10.98 3.21 -20.87
CA ALA A 216 12.03 2.73 -19.99
C ALA A 216 13.41 2.77 -20.67
N GLN A 217 14.43 3.13 -19.89
CA GLN A 217 15.80 3.33 -20.36
C GLN A 217 16.78 2.29 -19.79
N THR A 218 16.44 1.67 -18.66
CA THR A 218 17.28 0.78 -17.88
C THR A 218 16.64 -0.60 -17.77
N TYR A 219 15.42 -0.65 -17.25
CA TYR A 219 14.65 -1.85 -17.02
C TYR A 219 13.81 -2.17 -18.26
N HIS A 220 14.11 -3.28 -18.93
CA HIS A 220 13.44 -3.68 -20.15
C HIS A 220 12.76 -5.03 -19.94
N LEU A 221 11.50 -5.11 -20.35
CA LEU A 221 10.80 -6.39 -20.42
C LEU A 221 11.53 -7.35 -21.37
N GLY A 222 11.44 -8.65 -21.11
CA GLY A 222 12.09 -9.65 -21.93
C GLY A 222 12.27 -10.98 -21.20
N LYS A 223 13.07 -11.87 -21.80
CA LYS A 223 13.36 -13.19 -21.21
C LYS A 223 14.06 -13.02 -19.87
N PHE A 224 13.55 -13.70 -18.85
CA PHE A 224 14.19 -13.83 -17.56
C PHE A 224 14.88 -15.19 -17.45
N ARG A 225 15.95 -15.26 -16.66
CA ARG A 225 16.51 -16.53 -16.18
C ARG A 225 16.24 -16.65 -14.69
N PHE A 226 15.80 -17.79 -14.18
CA PHE A 226 15.61 -17.91 -12.74
C PHE A 226 16.97 -18.04 -12.04
N SER A 227 17.28 -17.11 -11.13
CA SER A 227 18.43 -17.22 -10.23
C SER A 227 17.95 -17.43 -8.80
N ARG A 228 18.24 -18.61 -8.24
CA ARG A 228 17.94 -18.93 -6.83
C ARG A 228 18.57 -17.91 -5.89
N GLN A 229 19.78 -17.44 -6.20
CA GLN A 229 20.50 -16.46 -5.38
C GLN A 229 19.77 -15.12 -5.33
N ILE A 230 19.27 -14.62 -6.47
CA ILE A 230 18.48 -13.37 -6.53
C ILE A 230 17.18 -13.54 -5.74
N CYS A 231 16.50 -14.68 -5.90
CA CYS A 231 15.24 -14.97 -5.20
C CYS A 231 15.43 -14.98 -3.68
N VAL A 232 16.39 -15.76 -3.17
CA VAL A 232 16.67 -15.88 -1.73
C VAL A 232 17.10 -14.54 -1.13
N ARG A 233 18.01 -13.82 -1.80
CA ARG A 233 18.43 -12.48 -1.32
C ARG A 233 17.29 -11.48 -1.37
N GLY A 234 16.43 -11.53 -2.38
CA GLY A 234 15.25 -10.68 -2.49
C GLY A 234 14.30 -10.90 -1.32
N ILE A 235 13.95 -12.17 -1.06
CA ILE A 235 13.08 -12.55 0.06
C ILE A 235 13.70 -12.13 1.40
N LEU A 236 14.99 -12.41 1.64
CA LEU A 236 15.66 -12.02 2.88
C LEU A 236 15.73 -10.50 3.08
N ASN A 237 15.94 -9.73 2.01
CA ASN A 237 15.98 -8.27 2.12
C ASN A 237 14.60 -7.65 2.34
N GLY A 238 13.55 -8.28 1.83
CA GLY A 238 12.17 -7.82 1.98
C GLY A 238 11.40 -8.47 3.13
N SER A 239 11.98 -9.45 3.84
CA SER A 239 11.25 -10.20 4.86
C SER A 239 10.77 -9.33 6.01
N SER A 240 11.48 -8.22 6.30
CA SER A 240 11.03 -7.22 7.26
C SER A 240 9.69 -6.62 6.86
N GLU A 241 9.43 -6.44 5.56
CA GLU A 241 8.15 -5.92 5.08
C GLU A 241 7.04 -6.93 5.26
N PHE A 242 7.29 -8.20 4.93
CA PHE A 242 6.33 -9.28 5.19
C PHE A 242 5.97 -9.36 6.67
N ILE A 243 6.97 -9.34 7.55
CA ILE A 243 6.75 -9.36 9.00
C ILE A 243 5.97 -8.11 9.43
N GLY A 244 6.28 -6.94 8.88
CA GLY A 244 5.57 -5.69 9.19
C GLY A 244 4.08 -5.73 8.81
N GLU A 245 3.77 -6.14 7.58
CA GLU A 245 2.39 -6.23 7.09
C GLU A 245 1.60 -7.32 7.82
N MET A 246 2.19 -8.51 8.02
CA MET A 246 1.55 -9.59 8.76
C MET A 246 1.33 -9.22 10.23
N SER A 247 2.31 -8.57 10.88
CA SER A 247 2.15 -8.10 12.26
C SER A 247 1.03 -7.08 12.37
N THR A 248 0.92 -6.16 11.39
CA THR A 248 -0.17 -5.17 11.33
C THR A 248 -1.52 -5.86 11.19
N GLY A 249 -1.66 -6.81 10.26
CA GLY A 249 -2.89 -7.57 10.07
C GLY A 249 -3.32 -8.36 11.32
N ILE A 250 -2.38 -9.08 11.95
CA ILE A 250 -2.63 -9.85 13.17
C ILE A 250 -3.01 -8.93 14.33
N ALA A 251 -2.29 -7.83 14.53
CA ALA A 251 -2.58 -6.86 15.58
C ALA A 251 -3.96 -6.21 15.38
N MET A 252 -4.29 -5.81 14.15
CA MET A 252 -5.58 -5.22 13.82
C MET A 252 -6.74 -6.20 14.06
N PHE A 253 -6.57 -7.47 13.73
CA PHE A 253 -7.54 -8.51 14.05
C PHE A 253 -7.72 -8.66 15.57
N ALA A 254 -6.62 -8.75 16.32
CA ALA A 254 -6.65 -8.87 17.78
C ALA A 254 -7.31 -7.64 18.46
N TYR A 255 -7.00 -6.42 18.01
CA TYR A 255 -7.63 -5.20 18.51
C TYR A 255 -9.13 -5.18 18.25
N ASN A 256 -9.55 -5.48 17.01
CA ASN A 256 -10.98 -5.54 16.67
C ASN A 256 -11.72 -6.58 17.53
N PHE A 257 -11.12 -7.76 17.75
CA PHE A 257 -11.70 -8.80 18.59
C PHE A 257 -11.88 -8.35 20.05
N VAL A 258 -10.85 -7.73 20.64
CA VAL A 258 -10.91 -7.25 22.03
C VAL A 258 -11.90 -6.10 22.18
N ILE A 259 -11.89 -5.12 21.26
CA ILE A 259 -12.77 -3.95 21.30
C ILE A 259 -14.22 -4.39 21.14
N MET A 260 -14.53 -5.27 20.19
CA MET A 260 -15.87 -5.82 20.00
C MET A 260 -16.40 -6.48 21.29
N ARG A 261 -15.56 -7.26 21.98
CA ARG A 261 -15.95 -7.98 23.20
C ARG A 261 -16.09 -7.07 24.43
N ARG A 262 -15.39 -5.93 24.48
CA ARG A 262 -15.32 -5.03 25.64
C ARG A 262 -16.22 -3.80 25.52
N PHE A 263 -16.31 -3.23 24.33
CA PHE A 263 -16.94 -1.93 24.05
C PHE A 263 -18.05 -2.01 22.98
N GLY A 264 -18.30 -3.20 22.43
CA GLY A 264 -19.34 -3.41 21.41
C GLY A 264 -19.02 -2.75 20.07
N ALA A 265 -20.04 -2.70 19.20
CA ALA A 265 -19.91 -2.18 17.83
C ALA A 265 -19.48 -0.70 17.79
N ASP A 266 -19.98 0.12 18.71
CA ASP A 266 -19.62 1.55 18.80
C ASP A 266 -18.12 1.77 19.05
N GLY A 267 -17.50 0.92 19.86
CA GLY A 267 -16.06 0.96 20.11
C GLY A 267 -15.23 0.61 18.86
N VAL A 268 -15.70 -0.34 18.05
CA VAL A 268 -15.05 -0.73 16.79
C VAL A 268 -15.17 0.39 15.76
N THR A 269 -16.34 1.03 15.67
CA THR A 269 -16.55 2.20 14.81
C THR A 269 -15.62 3.36 15.20
N ALA A 270 -15.49 3.66 16.49
CA ALA A 270 -14.57 4.68 16.99
C ALA A 270 -13.11 4.37 16.61
N PHE A 271 -12.67 3.12 16.83
CA PHE A 271 -11.33 2.66 16.48
C PHE A 271 -11.05 2.76 14.97
N THR A 272 -12.04 2.43 14.14
CA THR A 272 -11.92 2.51 12.68
C THR A 272 -11.74 3.94 12.20
N ILE A 273 -12.51 4.89 12.75
CA ILE A 273 -12.39 6.32 12.42
C ILE A 273 -11.00 6.87 12.78
N VAL A 274 -10.49 6.54 13.98
CA VAL A 274 -9.11 6.90 14.38
C VAL A 274 -8.07 6.19 13.48
N GLY A 275 -8.38 4.96 13.06
CA GLY A 275 -7.57 4.16 12.15
C GLY A 275 -7.38 4.81 10.79
N TYR A 276 -8.42 5.39 10.19
CA TYR A 276 -8.31 6.06 8.87
C TYR A 276 -7.33 7.23 8.87
N VAL A 277 -7.38 8.07 9.91
CA VAL A 277 -6.44 9.18 10.08
C VAL A 277 -5.00 8.64 10.18
N SER A 278 -4.80 7.62 11.01
CA SER A 278 -3.50 6.98 11.19
C SER A 278 -2.99 6.30 9.91
N TYR A 279 -3.90 5.77 9.09
CA TYR A 279 -3.59 5.13 7.82
C TYR A 279 -3.07 6.12 6.79
N VAL A 280 -3.73 7.28 6.63
CA VAL A 280 -3.26 8.36 5.74
C VAL A 280 -1.84 8.80 6.11
N PHE A 281 -1.50 8.86 7.40
CA PHE A 281 -0.15 9.21 7.83
C PHE A 281 0.87 8.12 7.60
N SER A 282 0.47 6.88 7.82
CA SER A 282 1.32 5.74 7.46
C SER A 282 1.70 5.80 5.98
N MET A 283 0.77 6.21 5.11
CA MET A 283 1.05 6.40 3.68
C MET A 283 2.01 7.54 3.36
N VAL A 284 2.02 8.61 4.15
CA VAL A 284 3.05 9.67 4.01
C VAL A 284 4.44 9.10 4.28
N ILE A 285 4.60 8.34 5.36
CA ILE A 285 5.88 7.72 5.73
C ILE A 285 6.32 6.69 4.69
N VAL A 286 5.40 5.82 4.28
CA VAL A 286 5.65 4.80 3.25
C VAL A 286 6.06 5.47 1.94
N GLY A 287 5.43 6.59 1.56
CA GLY A 287 5.78 7.35 0.36
C GLY A 287 7.20 7.91 0.39
N PHE A 288 7.63 8.48 1.52
CA PHE A 288 9.03 8.89 1.70
C PHE A 288 10.00 7.72 1.58
N GLY A 289 9.69 6.59 2.22
CA GLY A 289 10.48 5.36 2.15
C GLY A 289 10.62 4.84 0.72
N GLN A 290 9.50 4.69 0.00
CA GLN A 290 9.49 4.22 -1.39
C GLN A 290 10.18 5.19 -2.37
N GLY A 291 10.13 6.50 -2.11
CA GLY A 291 10.85 7.50 -2.91
C GLY A 291 12.36 7.52 -2.64
N ALA A 292 12.76 7.36 -1.37
CA ALA A 292 14.17 7.38 -0.99
C ALA A 292 14.90 6.05 -1.26
N SER A 293 14.18 4.92 -1.23
CA SER A 293 14.76 3.58 -1.38
C SER A 293 15.64 3.44 -2.64
N PRO A 294 15.19 3.82 -3.85
CA PRO A 294 16.03 3.71 -5.04
C PRO A 294 17.30 4.58 -4.99
N LEU A 295 17.21 5.78 -4.41
CA LEU A 295 18.36 6.69 -4.25
C LEU A 295 19.41 6.08 -3.31
N ILE A 296 18.95 5.50 -2.19
CA ILE A 296 19.82 4.86 -1.20
C ILE A 296 20.49 3.61 -1.79
N SER A 297 19.71 2.71 -2.41
CA SER A 297 20.26 1.49 -3.02
C SER A 297 21.26 1.79 -4.14
N PHE A 298 20.97 2.80 -4.97
CA PHE A 298 21.87 3.22 -6.05
C PHE A 298 23.19 3.78 -5.50
N CYS A 299 23.14 4.68 -4.52
CA CYS A 299 24.36 5.23 -3.91
C CYS A 299 25.16 4.17 -3.16
N TYR A 300 24.49 3.21 -2.52
CA TYR A 300 25.15 2.10 -1.85
C TYR A 300 25.88 1.19 -2.85
N GLY A 301 25.25 0.90 -3.99
CA GLY A 301 25.84 0.11 -5.08
C GLY A 301 27.03 0.80 -5.76
N ALA A 302 27.01 2.14 -5.84
CA ALA A 302 28.12 2.95 -6.36
C ALA A 302 29.28 3.13 -5.38
N GLU A 303 29.34 2.33 -4.31
CA GLU A 303 30.30 2.42 -3.19
C GLU A 303 30.30 3.74 -2.40
N GLU A 304 29.33 4.62 -2.67
CA GLU A 304 29.15 5.91 -2.02
C GLU A 304 28.35 5.78 -0.71
N LYS A 305 28.84 4.94 0.20
CA LYS A 305 28.16 4.61 1.47
C LYS A 305 27.90 5.83 2.36
N ARG A 306 28.81 6.81 2.36
CA ARG A 306 28.63 8.08 3.09
C ARG A 306 27.46 8.89 2.52
N LEU A 307 27.32 8.90 1.19
CA LEU A 307 26.20 9.58 0.52
C LEU A 307 24.88 8.87 0.84
N ALA A 308 24.85 7.53 0.75
CA ALA A 308 23.68 6.72 1.10
C ALA A 308 23.23 6.96 2.56
N ALA A 309 24.16 6.95 3.51
CA ALA A 309 23.86 7.25 4.92
C ALA A 309 23.36 8.70 5.11
N GLY A 310 23.93 9.65 4.38
CA GLY A 310 23.49 11.04 4.38
C GLY A 310 22.10 11.26 3.79
N ILE A 311 21.72 10.49 2.76
CA ILE A 311 20.37 10.49 2.18
C ILE A 311 19.38 9.89 3.18
N ARG A 312 19.72 8.75 3.80
CA ARG A 312 18.89 8.11 4.83
C ARG A 312 18.63 9.07 5.99
N ARG A 313 19.68 9.70 6.54
CA ARG A 313 19.54 10.64 7.67
C ARG A 313 18.64 11.83 7.33
N ARG A 314 18.81 12.45 6.15
CA ARG A 314 17.94 13.55 5.72
C ARG A 314 16.51 13.10 5.47
N THR A 315 16.32 11.92 4.89
CA THR A 315 14.99 11.34 4.67
C THR A 315 14.29 11.12 6.01
N ASN A 316 14.97 10.56 7.01
CA ASN A 316 14.41 10.38 8.35
C ASN A 316 14.05 11.74 9.00
N GLN A 317 14.86 12.79 8.81
CA GLN A 317 14.53 14.13 9.28
C GLN A 317 13.28 14.70 8.58
N PHE A 318 13.12 14.49 7.28
CA PHE A 318 11.90 14.90 6.57
C PHE A 318 10.69 14.08 7.00
N VAL A 319 10.83 12.78 7.20
CA VAL A 319 9.76 11.91 7.73
C VAL A 319 9.34 12.37 9.11
N PHE A 320 10.30 12.66 9.99
CA PHE A 320 10.03 13.18 11.33
C PHE A 320 9.32 14.54 11.28
N GLY A 321 9.81 15.46 10.45
CA GLY A 321 9.20 16.78 10.27
C GLY A 321 7.79 16.71 9.67
N ALA A 322 7.59 15.86 8.66
CA ALA A 322 6.28 15.63 8.06
C ALA A 322 5.31 15.00 9.07
N GLY A 323 5.76 13.99 9.83
CA GLY A 323 4.98 13.36 10.90
C GLY A 323 4.62 14.33 12.02
N ALA A 324 5.53 15.21 12.43
CA ALA A 324 5.26 16.25 13.42
C ALA A 324 4.26 17.30 12.90
N ALA A 325 4.39 17.75 11.66
CA ALA A 325 3.45 18.70 11.06
C ALA A 325 2.03 18.11 10.97
N VAL A 326 1.95 16.86 10.51
CA VAL A 326 0.73 16.05 10.49
C VAL A 326 0.10 15.93 11.88
N PHE A 327 0.91 15.61 12.89
CA PHE A 327 0.47 15.46 14.27
C PHE A 327 -0.15 16.77 14.77
N LEU A 328 0.50 17.91 14.52
CA LEU A 328 0.01 19.22 14.94
C LEU A 328 -1.31 19.58 14.25
N VAL A 329 -1.43 19.32 12.94
CA VAL A 329 -2.66 19.53 12.19
C VAL A 329 -3.80 18.70 12.78
N MET A 330 -3.58 17.44 13.10
CA MET A 330 -4.64 16.61 13.68
C MET A 330 -4.95 16.91 15.12
N ALA A 331 -3.95 17.27 15.94
CA ALA A 331 -4.21 17.73 17.30
C ALA A 331 -5.14 18.95 17.26
N GLY A 332 -4.93 19.89 16.33
CA GLY A 332 -5.79 21.06 16.14
C GLY A 332 -7.18 20.75 15.57
N ILE A 333 -7.30 19.74 14.70
CA ILE A 333 -8.57 19.40 14.02
C ILE A 333 -9.36 18.33 14.80
N SER A 334 -8.76 17.64 15.78
CA SER A 334 -9.34 16.54 16.55
C SER A 334 -10.73 16.84 17.14
N GLY A 335 -10.94 18.06 17.64
CA GLY A 335 -12.21 18.53 18.17
C GLY A 335 -13.31 18.66 17.10
N TRP A 336 -12.95 19.08 15.90
CA TRP A 336 -13.87 19.22 14.75
C TRP A 336 -14.13 17.88 14.05
N TYR A 337 -13.08 17.05 13.89
CA TYR A 337 -13.13 15.75 13.22
C TYR A 337 -14.06 14.75 13.92
N GLY A 338 -14.00 14.68 15.26
CA GLY A 338 -14.90 13.82 16.04
C GLY A 338 -16.37 14.22 15.90
N GLY A 339 -16.66 15.49 15.59
CA GLY A 339 -18.02 15.98 15.36
C GLY A 339 -18.60 15.75 13.98
N MET A 340 -17.75 15.49 12.97
CA MET A 340 -18.22 15.19 11.62
C MET A 340 -18.72 13.75 11.46
N PHE A 341 -18.10 12.79 12.16
CA PHE A 341 -18.41 11.36 11.96
C PHE A 341 -19.45 10.81 12.93
N VAL A 342 -19.62 11.37 14.14
CA VAL A 342 -20.50 10.79 15.14
C VAL A 342 -21.26 11.87 15.93
N ARG A 343 -22.60 11.69 16.02
CA ARG A 343 -23.49 12.57 16.78
C ARG A 343 -23.61 12.20 18.28
N SER A 344 -23.18 11.00 18.68
CA SER A 344 -23.23 10.56 20.08
C SER A 344 -22.01 11.03 20.88
N GLU A 345 -22.26 11.79 21.94
CA GLU A 345 -21.27 12.28 22.92
C GLU A 345 -20.26 11.24 23.45
N PRO A 346 -20.64 10.00 23.84
CA PRO A 346 -19.67 9.03 24.36
C PRO A 346 -18.64 8.57 23.32
N VAL A 347 -19.05 8.45 22.06
CA VAL A 347 -18.14 8.06 20.97
C VAL A 347 -17.18 9.20 20.61
N LYS A 348 -17.63 10.45 20.67
CA LYS A 348 -16.76 11.64 20.52
C LYS A 348 -15.63 11.66 21.54
N ALA A 349 -15.94 11.39 22.80
CA ALA A 349 -14.95 11.36 23.88
C ALA A 349 -13.93 10.21 23.66
N MET A 350 -14.41 9.02 23.27
CA MET A 350 -13.54 7.89 22.92
C MET A 350 -12.63 8.19 21.72
N VAL A 351 -13.14 8.87 20.69
CA VAL A 351 -12.36 9.29 19.52
C VAL A 351 -11.30 10.32 19.88
N GLN A 352 -11.61 11.30 20.74
CA GLN A 352 -10.63 12.29 21.20
C GLN A 352 -9.52 11.67 22.04
N THR A 353 -9.84 10.83 23.03
CA THR A 353 -8.83 10.16 23.86
C THR A 353 -8.03 9.14 23.04
N GLY A 354 -8.71 8.36 22.18
CA GLY A 354 -8.09 7.38 21.30
C GLY A 354 -7.11 8.01 20.32
N MET A 355 -7.45 9.16 19.74
CA MET A 355 -6.54 9.91 18.86
C MET A 355 -5.25 10.30 19.58
N ILE A 356 -5.32 10.85 20.80
CA ILE A 356 -4.11 11.26 21.55
C ILE A 356 -3.22 10.05 21.85
N ILE A 357 -3.80 8.93 22.30
CA ILE A 357 -3.06 7.70 22.61
C ILE A 357 -2.40 7.13 21.35
N PHE A 358 -3.12 7.09 20.22
CA PHE A 358 -2.57 6.63 18.94
C PHE A 358 -1.45 7.52 18.44
N MET A 359 -1.63 8.83 18.55
CA MET A 359 -0.65 9.82 18.08
C MET A 359 0.66 9.75 18.87
N VAL A 360 0.61 9.56 20.18
CA VAL A 360 1.81 9.35 21.01
C VAL A 360 2.46 8.00 20.70
N SER A 361 1.66 6.94 20.55
CA SER A 361 2.15 5.60 20.22
C SER A 361 2.86 5.57 18.87
N PHE A 362 2.37 6.32 17.88
CA PHE A 362 2.99 6.44 16.56
C PHE A 362 4.39 7.06 16.61
N PHE A 363 4.62 8.02 17.51
CA PHE A 363 5.92 8.68 17.69
C PHE A 363 6.95 7.81 18.43
N VAL A 364 6.48 6.87 19.26
CA VAL A 364 7.33 5.97 20.06
C VAL A 364 7.59 4.64 19.34
N SER A 365 6.68 4.21 18.46
CA SER A 365 6.69 2.87 17.84
C SER A 365 7.56 2.73 16.58
N ARG A 366 8.20 3.80 16.06
CA ARG A 366 9.00 3.73 14.82
C ARG A 366 10.32 4.48 14.87
#